data_AF-A0A6P8Z0S2-F1
#
_entry.id   AF-A0A6P8Z0S2-F1
#
_cell.length_a   1.000
_cell.length_b   1.000
_cell.length_c   1.000
_cell.angle_alpha   90.00
_cell.angle_beta   90.00
_cell.angle_gamma   90.00
#
_symmetry.space_group_name_H-M   'P 1'
#
loop_
_entity.id
_entity.type
_entity.pdbx_description
1 polymer ?
#
loop_
_entity_poly.entity_id
_entity_poly.type
_entity_poly.pdbx_seq_one_letter_code
_entity_poly.pdbx_strand_id
1 'polypeptide(L)'
;MSRLLMATPTRLSRDIRGSCFNGLVYITRQLAAKAPTSKATSASKCNLSEKPQPKWGYFPSGGTHAIFSDLPKPEGDFMQHWHAKNSKYNLVLLSGILAVVGSIALGISLGRPMLNATVPEYPYTEDEMEEFQREEERRQQEKEEREQRQKDLKDAKELKVRRRKAKEAMAREVELMQKDIDEGVSDGELAELVQLTQEREEFESWEREELKRIEEQEKERNKIKMEREKQQKEKEAQQAKQRK
;
A
#
# COMPACT_ATOMS: atom_id res chain seq x y z
N MET A 1 33.12 16.21 -12.75
CA MET A 1 32.49 14.87 -12.74
C MET A 1 31.18 14.96 -11.97
N SER A 2 30.08 15.26 -12.66
CA SER A 2 28.78 15.53 -12.02
C SER A 2 27.72 14.57 -12.55
N ARG A 3 27.17 13.79 -11.64
CA ARG A 3 25.95 13.00 -11.82
C ARG A 3 24.77 13.89 -11.43
N LEU A 4 23.98 14.35 -12.39
CA LEU A 4 22.66 14.94 -12.14
C LEU A 4 21.66 14.31 -13.11
N LEU A 5 20.99 13.26 -12.63
CA LEU A 5 19.83 12.66 -13.29
C LEU A 5 18.60 13.50 -12.93
N MET A 6 18.22 14.44 -13.79
CA MET A 6 16.91 15.08 -13.73
C MET A 6 15.84 14.09 -14.24
N ALA A 7 15.00 13.62 -13.33
CA ALA A 7 13.80 12.87 -13.63
C ALA A 7 12.72 13.80 -14.22
N THR A 8 12.31 13.55 -15.46
CA THR A 8 11.14 14.17 -16.09
C THR A 8 9.86 13.44 -15.64
N PRO A 9 8.82 14.12 -15.13
CA PRO A 9 7.54 13.48 -14.85
C PRO A 9 6.74 13.30 -16.15
N THR A 10 6.61 12.07 -16.63
CA THR A 10 5.69 11.68 -17.69
C THR A 10 4.25 11.78 -17.19
N ARG A 11 3.51 12.81 -17.63
CA ARG A 11 2.04 12.81 -17.63
C ARG A 11 1.54 12.11 -18.89
N LEU A 12 1.45 10.78 -18.87
CA LEU A 12 0.76 10.02 -19.91
C LEU A 12 0.52 8.58 -19.45
N SER A 13 -0.61 8.35 -18.77
CA SER A 13 -1.35 7.06 -18.72
C SER A 13 -2.35 7.06 -17.55
N ARG A 14 -3.41 7.85 -17.70
CA ARG A 14 -4.68 7.63 -17.01
C ARG A 14 -5.64 7.27 -18.14
N ASP A 15 -6.32 6.14 -18.01
CA ASP A 15 -7.30 5.56 -18.96
C ASP A 15 -6.82 4.40 -19.83
N ILE A 16 -6.48 3.27 -19.18
CA ILE A 16 -6.74 1.93 -19.75
C ILE A 16 -7.51 1.11 -18.70
N ARG A 17 -8.82 1.37 -18.70
CA ARG A 17 -9.92 0.38 -18.71
C ARG A 17 -9.69 -0.94 -17.97
N GLY A 18 -10.10 -0.98 -16.70
CA GLY A 18 -10.53 -2.18 -16.01
C GLY A 18 -11.91 -2.66 -16.44
N SER A 19 -12.05 -3.22 -17.65
CA SER A 19 -13.36 -3.65 -18.21
C SER A 19 -13.37 -5.02 -18.93
N CYS A 20 -12.39 -5.91 -18.69
CA CYS A 20 -12.38 -7.22 -19.37
C CYS A 20 -12.40 -8.46 -18.45
N PHE A 21 -12.33 -8.33 -17.12
CA PHE A 21 -12.21 -9.50 -16.24
C PHE A 21 -13.47 -9.86 -15.42
N ASN A 22 -14.55 -9.09 -15.51
CA ASN A 22 -15.79 -9.34 -14.72
C ASN A 22 -16.87 -10.14 -15.46
N GLY A 23 -16.69 -10.50 -16.73
CA GLY A 23 -17.71 -11.19 -17.54
C GLY A 23 -17.82 -12.71 -17.34
N LEU A 24 -16.78 -13.35 -16.80
CA LEU A 24 -16.69 -14.83 -16.75
C LEU A 24 -17.29 -15.46 -15.49
N VAL A 25 -17.56 -14.67 -14.44
CA VAL A 25 -18.02 -15.19 -13.13
C VAL A 25 -19.56 -15.31 -13.04
N TYR A 26 -20.31 -14.68 -13.95
CA TYR A 26 -21.78 -14.66 -13.89
C TYR A 26 -22.49 -15.79 -14.65
N ILE A 27 -21.78 -16.57 -15.48
CA ILE A 27 -22.40 -17.59 -16.34
C ILE A 27 -22.63 -18.92 -15.59
N THR A 28 -21.87 -19.21 -14.53
CA THR A 28 -21.97 -20.48 -13.79
C THR A 28 -23.06 -20.53 -12.73
N ARG A 29 -23.77 -19.42 -12.46
CA ARG A 29 -24.78 -19.35 -11.36
C ARG A 29 -26.24 -19.51 -11.80
N GLN A 30 -26.52 -19.63 -13.09
CA GLN A 30 -27.89 -19.62 -13.64
C GLN A 30 -28.45 -21.01 -14.03
N LEU A 31 -27.72 -22.11 -13.81
CA LEU A 31 -28.14 -23.46 -14.23
C LEU A 31 -28.61 -24.40 -13.10
N ALA A 32 -28.78 -23.91 -11.87
CA ALA A 32 -29.19 -24.74 -10.73
C ALA A 32 -30.36 -24.11 -9.95
N ALA A 33 -31.54 -24.01 -10.58
CA ALA A 33 -32.77 -23.71 -9.87
C ALA A 33 -34.00 -24.28 -10.60
N LYS A 34 -34.50 -25.43 -10.13
CA LYS A 34 -35.93 -25.79 -9.98
C LYS A 34 -36.07 -27.25 -9.59
N ALA A 35 -36.47 -27.50 -8.34
CA ALA A 35 -37.17 -28.74 -7.97
C ALA A 35 -38.66 -28.39 -7.82
N PRO A 36 -39.58 -29.04 -8.57
CA PRO A 36 -41.01 -28.79 -8.41
C PRO A 36 -41.57 -29.52 -7.20
N THR A 37 -42.28 -28.76 -6.38
CA THR A 37 -43.22 -29.24 -5.36
C THR A 37 -44.50 -29.71 -6.04
N SER A 38 -45.03 -30.87 -5.64
CA SER A 38 -46.44 -31.18 -5.84
C SER A 38 -46.98 -31.94 -4.63
N LYS A 39 -48.10 -31.43 -4.11
CA LYS A 39 -48.93 -32.06 -3.09
C LYS A 39 -50.11 -32.75 -3.76
N ALA A 40 -50.53 -33.83 -3.09
CA ALA A 40 -51.87 -34.42 -3.02
C ALA A 40 -52.33 -35.37 -4.14
N THR A 41 -52.54 -36.64 -3.75
CA THR A 41 -53.83 -37.31 -4.02
C THR A 41 -54.11 -38.38 -2.98
N SER A 42 -55.36 -38.39 -2.52
CA SER A 42 -55.98 -39.31 -1.57
C SER A 42 -56.21 -40.71 -2.16
N ALA A 43 -55.92 -41.79 -1.41
CA ALA A 43 -56.63 -43.06 -1.56
C ALA A 43 -56.47 -43.98 -0.32
N SER A 44 -57.63 -44.44 0.17
CA SER A 44 -57.96 -45.68 0.90
C SER A 44 -56.96 -46.34 1.87
N LYS A 45 -57.36 -46.41 3.14
CA LYS A 45 -56.88 -47.37 4.15
C LYS A 45 -57.09 -48.81 3.66
N CYS A 46 -55.99 -49.54 3.48
CA CYS A 46 -55.97 -51.01 3.48
C CYS A 46 -55.12 -51.47 4.66
N ASN A 47 -55.72 -52.21 5.59
CA ASN A 47 -54.99 -52.94 6.62
C ASN A 47 -54.21 -54.07 5.93
N LEU A 48 -52.88 -54.00 5.95
CA LEU A 48 -52.03 -55.14 5.63
C LEU A 48 -51.11 -55.43 6.82
N SER A 49 -51.17 -56.69 7.22
CA SER A 49 -50.30 -57.37 8.17
C SER A 49 -48.84 -56.92 8.11
N GLU A 50 -48.22 -56.85 9.28
CA GLU A 50 -46.80 -56.58 9.51
C GLU A 50 -45.92 -57.39 8.54
N LYS A 51 -45.36 -56.71 7.53
CA LYS A 51 -44.38 -57.29 6.62
C LYS A 51 -43.05 -57.43 7.37
N PRO A 52 -42.36 -58.59 7.31
CA PRO A 52 -41.03 -58.74 7.87
C PRO A 52 -40.09 -57.72 7.23
N GLN A 53 -39.28 -57.05 8.06
CA GLN A 53 -38.39 -55.99 7.58
C GLN A 53 -37.43 -56.54 6.50
N PRO A 54 -37.34 -55.89 5.33
CA PRO A 54 -36.43 -56.33 4.29
C PRO A 54 -34.98 -56.14 4.74
N LYS A 55 -34.17 -57.20 4.59
CA LYS A 55 -32.72 -57.12 4.77
C LYS A 55 -32.16 -56.13 3.74
N TRP A 56 -31.38 -55.16 4.22
CA TRP A 56 -30.83 -54.10 3.39
C TRP A 56 -29.94 -54.71 2.29
N GLY A 57 -30.22 -54.37 1.03
CA GLY A 57 -29.43 -54.82 -0.13
C GLY A 57 -30.10 -55.88 -1.03
N TYR A 58 -31.29 -56.39 -0.70
CA TYR A 58 -32.04 -57.31 -1.56
C TYR A 58 -33.45 -56.79 -1.90
N PHE A 59 -33.84 -56.92 -3.16
CA PHE A 59 -35.21 -56.67 -3.62
C PHE A 59 -36.17 -57.74 -3.06
N PRO A 60 -37.44 -57.38 -2.80
CA PRO A 60 -38.47 -58.33 -2.36
C PRO A 60 -38.73 -59.48 -3.34
N SER A 61 -38.30 -59.35 -4.60
CA SER A 61 -38.41 -60.35 -5.67
C SER A 61 -37.18 -61.28 -5.79
N GLY A 62 -36.20 -61.19 -4.88
CA GLY A 62 -35.06 -62.11 -4.81
C GLY A 62 -33.79 -61.67 -5.58
N GLY A 63 -33.71 -60.43 -6.07
CA GLY A 63 -32.50 -59.88 -6.69
C GLY A 63 -31.66 -59.02 -5.74
N THR A 64 -30.34 -58.95 -5.93
CA THR A 64 -29.46 -58.01 -5.21
C THR A 64 -29.58 -56.60 -5.78
N HIS A 65 -29.58 -55.56 -4.93
CA HIS A 65 -29.44 -54.18 -5.38
C HIS A 65 -28.08 -54.00 -6.06
N ALA A 66 -28.02 -53.25 -7.17
CA ALA A 66 -26.75 -52.84 -7.76
C ALA A 66 -26.00 -51.96 -6.75
N ILE A 67 -24.88 -52.46 -6.24
CA ILE A 67 -24.02 -51.73 -5.31
C ILE A 67 -22.96 -51.01 -6.16
N PHE A 68 -22.38 -49.91 -5.66
CA PHE A 68 -21.28 -49.21 -6.33
C PHE A 68 -20.08 -50.11 -6.72
N SER A 69 -19.99 -51.32 -6.16
CA SER A 69 -19.03 -52.36 -6.52
C SER A 69 -19.30 -53.08 -7.84
N ASP A 70 -20.51 -52.97 -8.39
CA ASP A 70 -20.92 -53.64 -9.63
C ASP A 70 -20.66 -52.77 -10.87
N LEU A 71 -20.19 -51.54 -10.67
CA LEU A 71 -19.71 -50.70 -11.75
C LEU A 71 -18.39 -51.25 -12.29
N PRO A 72 -18.18 -51.26 -13.62
CA PRO A 72 -16.88 -51.64 -14.18
C PRO A 72 -15.79 -50.77 -13.56
N LYS A 73 -14.69 -51.40 -13.14
CA LYS A 73 -13.53 -50.66 -12.65
C LYS A 73 -13.14 -49.64 -13.72
N PRO A 74 -13.02 -48.34 -13.39
CA PRO A 74 -12.64 -47.34 -14.37
C PRO A 74 -11.33 -47.77 -15.03
N GLU A 75 -11.32 -47.80 -16.37
CA GLU A 75 -10.11 -48.11 -17.13
C GLU A 75 -9.11 -46.96 -16.94
N GLY A 76 -7.98 -47.28 -16.31
CA GLY A 76 -6.87 -46.35 -16.11
C GLY A 76 -6.76 -45.80 -14.69
N ASP A 77 -5.52 -45.63 -14.25
CA ASP A 77 -5.20 -45.00 -12.99
C ASP A 77 -5.46 -43.49 -13.09
N PHE A 78 -6.49 -43.02 -12.38
CA PHE A 78 -6.88 -41.60 -12.32
C PHE A 78 -5.67 -40.70 -12.03
N MET A 79 -4.75 -41.16 -11.18
CA MET A 79 -3.57 -40.38 -10.83
C MET A 79 -2.68 -40.13 -12.05
N GLN A 80 -2.50 -41.10 -12.93
CA GLN A 80 -1.68 -40.94 -14.13
C GLN A 80 -2.29 -39.92 -15.09
N HIS A 81 -3.60 -39.98 -15.33
CA HIS A 81 -4.28 -39.00 -16.18
C HIS A 81 -4.33 -37.60 -15.55
N TRP A 82 -4.45 -37.51 -14.23
CA TRP A 82 -4.38 -36.26 -13.49
C TRP A 82 -2.99 -35.63 -13.62
N HIS A 83 -1.92 -36.39 -13.37
CA HIS A 83 -0.54 -35.92 -13.51
C HIS A 83 -0.22 -35.49 -14.94
N ALA A 84 -0.67 -36.25 -15.95
CA ALA A 84 -0.47 -35.90 -17.36
C ALA A 84 -1.16 -34.58 -17.76
N LYS A 85 -2.36 -34.30 -17.22
CA LYS A 85 -3.05 -33.02 -17.44
C LYS A 85 -2.34 -31.88 -16.70
N ASN A 86 -1.98 -32.10 -15.44
CA ASN A 86 -1.37 -31.04 -14.62
C ASN A 86 0.04 -30.67 -15.10
N SER A 87 0.80 -31.63 -15.63
CA SER A 87 2.12 -31.40 -16.23
C SER A 87 2.05 -30.41 -17.41
N LYS A 88 1.02 -30.52 -18.27
CA LYS A 88 0.83 -29.60 -19.40
C LYS A 88 0.56 -28.17 -18.94
N TYR A 89 -0.29 -28.00 -17.94
CA TYR A 89 -0.58 -26.67 -17.36
C TYR A 89 0.65 -26.06 -16.70
N ASN A 90 1.44 -26.87 -15.98
CA ASN A 90 2.67 -26.40 -15.36
C ASN A 90 3.71 -25.97 -16.40
N LEU A 91 3.83 -26.67 -17.53
CA LEU A 91 4.76 -26.29 -18.59
C LEU A 91 4.38 -24.93 -19.22
N VAL A 92 3.10 -24.72 -19.52
CA VAL A 92 2.61 -23.44 -20.05
C VAL A 92 2.86 -22.31 -19.04
N LEU A 93 2.56 -22.54 -17.77
CA LEU A 93 2.78 -21.55 -16.71
C LEU A 93 4.27 -21.19 -16.56
N LEU A 94 5.16 -22.18 -16.55
CA LEU A 94 6.60 -21.96 -16.50
C LEU A 94 7.12 -21.22 -17.74
N SER A 95 6.63 -21.54 -18.94
CA SER A 95 7.02 -20.83 -20.15
C SER A 95 6.58 -19.37 -20.14
N GLY A 96 5.40 -19.07 -19.58
CA GLY A 96 4.91 -17.71 -19.40
C GLY A 96 5.78 -16.91 -18.43
N ILE A 97 6.12 -17.51 -17.27
CA ILE A 97 7.02 -16.87 -16.30
C ILE A 97 8.38 -16.59 -16.95
N LEU A 98 8.94 -17.56 -17.66
CA LEU A 98 10.26 -17.42 -18.29
C LEU A 98 10.26 -16.35 -19.40
N ALA A 99 9.19 -16.23 -20.17
CA ALA A 99 9.02 -15.16 -21.15
C ALA A 99 8.93 -13.76 -20.51
N VAL A 100 8.23 -13.63 -19.38
CA VAL A 100 8.15 -12.36 -18.64
C VAL A 100 9.49 -11.97 -18.04
N VAL A 101 10.20 -12.92 -17.42
CA VAL A 101 11.55 -12.67 -16.90
C VAL A 101 12.51 -12.30 -18.03
N GLY A 102 12.44 -13.01 -19.16
CA GLY A 102 13.25 -12.73 -20.34
C GLY A 102 12.98 -11.34 -20.92
N SER A 103 11.73 -10.90 -21.00
CA SER A 103 11.39 -9.57 -21.52
C SER A 103 11.86 -8.44 -20.62
N ILE A 104 11.77 -8.61 -19.30
CA ILE A 104 12.30 -7.65 -18.31
C ILE A 104 13.82 -7.60 -18.41
N ALA A 105 14.49 -8.76 -18.44
CA ALA A 105 15.94 -8.84 -18.55
C ALA A 105 16.42 -8.16 -19.84
N LEU A 106 15.77 -8.44 -20.98
CA LEU A 106 16.05 -7.75 -22.24
C LEU A 106 15.79 -6.25 -22.12
N GLY A 107 14.70 -5.80 -21.51
CA GLY A 107 14.43 -4.37 -21.31
C GLY A 107 15.50 -3.65 -20.49
N ILE A 108 16.11 -4.34 -19.52
CA ILE A 108 17.23 -3.81 -18.72
C ILE A 108 18.54 -3.86 -19.52
N SER A 109 18.83 -4.97 -20.21
CA SER A 109 20.07 -5.16 -20.99
C SER A 109 20.13 -4.28 -22.24
N LEU A 110 19.01 -4.06 -22.91
CA LEU A 110 18.84 -3.05 -23.97
C LEU A 110 18.73 -1.62 -23.39
N GLY A 111 19.03 -1.47 -22.09
CA GLY A 111 18.80 -0.27 -21.28
C GLY A 111 18.90 1.00 -22.08
N ARG A 112 17.76 1.70 -22.21
CA ARG A 112 17.54 2.85 -23.10
C ARG A 112 18.24 2.67 -24.44
N PRO A 113 17.55 2.33 -25.54
CA PRO A 113 18.06 2.77 -26.83
C PRO A 113 18.09 4.30 -26.76
N MET A 114 19.22 4.85 -26.33
CA MET A 114 19.68 6.12 -26.80
C MET A 114 19.84 5.87 -28.29
N LEU A 115 18.73 6.05 -29.02
CA LEU A 115 18.78 6.73 -30.29
C LEU A 115 19.81 7.82 -30.06
N ASN A 116 21.02 7.64 -30.59
CA ASN A 116 22.15 8.54 -30.48
C ASN A 116 21.86 9.87 -31.20
N ALA A 117 20.63 10.39 -31.07
CA ALA A 117 20.29 11.78 -31.21
C ALA A 117 20.77 12.46 -29.92
N THR A 118 22.09 12.57 -29.78
CA THR A 118 22.63 13.71 -29.05
C THR A 118 22.12 14.93 -29.81
N VAL A 119 21.09 15.60 -29.28
CA VAL A 119 20.66 16.89 -29.80
C VAL A 119 21.92 17.75 -29.82
N PRO A 120 22.35 18.25 -31.00
CA PRO A 120 23.53 19.10 -31.06
C PRO A 120 23.34 20.24 -30.08
N GLU A 121 24.31 20.41 -29.20
CA GLU A 121 24.26 21.46 -28.18
C GLU A 121 24.23 22.79 -28.92
N TYR A 122 23.10 23.47 -28.81
CA TYR A 122 22.91 24.77 -29.44
C TYR A 122 23.97 25.70 -28.83
N PRO A 123 24.75 26.44 -29.63
CA PRO A 123 25.73 27.36 -29.09
C PRO A 123 24.98 28.53 -28.44
N TYR A 124 24.65 28.37 -27.16
CA TYR A 124 24.07 29.44 -26.36
C TYR A 124 25.08 30.57 -26.26
N THR A 125 24.60 31.78 -26.40
CA THR A 125 25.37 32.97 -26.04
C THR A 125 25.58 32.99 -24.52
N GLU A 126 26.65 33.65 -24.05
CA GLU A 126 26.96 33.73 -22.61
C GLU A 126 25.78 34.30 -21.81
N ASP A 127 25.07 35.27 -22.38
CA ASP A 127 23.85 35.87 -21.81
C ASP A 127 22.71 34.85 -21.66
N GLU A 128 22.47 34.00 -22.67
CA GLU A 128 21.43 32.95 -22.62
C GLU A 128 21.79 31.87 -21.59
N MET A 129 23.06 31.48 -21.48
CA MET A 129 23.49 30.52 -20.47
C MET A 129 23.29 31.04 -19.05
N GLU A 130 23.56 32.33 -18.81
CA GLU A 130 23.29 32.94 -17.51
C GLU A 130 21.80 32.99 -17.18
N GLU A 131 20.93 33.25 -18.17
CA GLU A 131 19.48 33.22 -17.98
C GLU A 131 18.99 31.81 -17.64
N PHE A 132 19.50 30.77 -18.31
CA PHE A 132 19.18 29.39 -17.98
C PHE A 132 19.65 29.00 -16.59
N GLN A 133 20.84 29.42 -16.17
CA GLN A 133 21.34 29.15 -14.82
C GLN A 133 20.47 29.83 -13.76
N ARG A 134 20.07 31.08 -13.95
CA ARG A 134 19.14 31.78 -13.04
C ARG A 134 17.76 31.12 -13.00
N GLU A 135 17.26 30.66 -14.14
CA GLU A 135 15.98 29.97 -14.26
C GLU A 135 16.02 28.58 -13.58
N GLU A 136 17.11 27.84 -13.74
CA GLU A 136 17.34 26.58 -13.03
C GLU A 136 17.49 26.78 -11.53
N GLU A 137 18.25 27.79 -11.08
CA GLU A 137 18.36 28.16 -9.67
C GLU A 137 16.98 28.48 -9.09
N ARG A 138 16.15 29.24 -9.82
CA ARG A 138 14.77 29.53 -9.40
C ARG A 138 13.93 28.26 -9.25
N ARG A 139 14.01 27.33 -10.21
CA ARG A 139 13.28 26.06 -10.15
C ARG A 139 13.79 25.14 -9.05
N GLN A 140 15.09 25.14 -8.75
CA GLN A 140 15.66 24.39 -7.64
C GLN A 140 15.22 24.99 -6.30
N GLN A 141 15.28 26.31 -6.15
CA GLN A 141 14.79 27.01 -4.96
C GLN A 141 13.30 26.75 -4.72
N GLU A 142 12.47 26.77 -5.77
CA GLU A 142 11.04 26.46 -5.64
C GLU A 142 10.80 24.99 -5.21
N LYS A 143 11.59 24.05 -5.72
CA LYS A 143 11.52 22.64 -5.29
C LYS A 143 11.95 22.48 -3.83
N GLU A 144 13.08 23.06 -3.45
CA GLU A 144 13.59 23.05 -2.08
C GLU A 144 12.61 23.68 -1.11
N GLU A 145 11.98 24.80 -1.48
CA GLU A 145 11.00 25.47 -0.63
C GLU A 145 9.72 24.62 -0.46
N ARG A 146 9.27 23.94 -1.52
CA ARG A 146 8.13 23.01 -1.43
C ARG A 146 8.46 21.81 -0.54
N GLU A 147 9.66 21.26 -0.64
CA GLU A 147 10.12 20.17 0.21
C GLU A 147 10.26 20.61 1.67
N GLN A 148 10.80 21.80 1.92
CA GLN A 148 10.85 22.42 3.24
C GLN A 148 9.44 22.61 3.81
N ARG A 149 8.51 23.19 3.04
CA ARG A 149 7.11 23.33 3.47
C ARG A 149 6.47 21.98 3.80
N GLN A 150 6.74 20.93 3.02
CA GLN A 150 6.24 19.59 3.32
C GLN A 150 6.85 19.00 4.60
N LYS A 151 8.15 19.22 4.82
CA LYS A 151 8.85 18.78 6.03
C LYS A 151 8.30 19.52 7.26
N ASP A 152 8.25 20.84 7.23
CA ASP A 152 7.71 21.68 8.29
C ASP A 152 6.26 21.29 8.64
N LEU A 153 5.43 20.94 7.63
CA LEU A 153 4.07 20.44 7.85
C LEU A 153 4.01 19.05 8.51
N LYS A 154 4.94 18.14 8.19
CA LYS A 154 5.02 16.82 8.83
C LYS A 154 5.45 16.97 10.28
N ASP A 155 6.50 17.75 10.51
CA ASP A 155 7.06 18.02 11.84
C ASP A 155 5.98 18.68 12.72
N ALA A 156 5.27 19.69 12.22
CA ALA A 156 4.16 20.32 12.94
C ALA A 156 3.01 19.37 13.29
N LYS A 157 2.68 18.41 12.41
CA LYS A 157 1.66 17.39 12.68
C LYS A 157 2.12 16.43 13.78
N GLU A 158 3.37 15.99 13.75
CA GLU A 158 3.95 15.12 14.76
C GLU A 158 3.99 15.81 16.13
N LEU A 159 4.44 17.06 16.18
CA LEU A 159 4.42 17.89 17.39
C LEU A 159 3.00 18.02 17.96
N LYS A 160 2.00 18.23 17.09
CA LYS A 160 0.60 18.34 17.51
C LYS A 160 0.06 17.03 18.11
N VAL A 161 0.43 15.89 17.53
CA VAL A 161 0.03 14.56 18.05
C VAL A 161 0.69 14.31 19.39
N ARG A 162 1.98 14.58 19.54
CA ARG A 162 2.69 14.44 20.82
C ARG A 162 2.09 15.32 21.91
N ARG A 163 1.80 16.60 21.61
CA ARG A 163 1.12 17.52 22.54
C ARG A 163 -0.27 17.04 22.95
N ARG A 164 -1.02 16.39 22.05
CA ARG A 164 -2.32 15.80 22.40
C ARG A 164 -2.16 14.63 23.37
N LYS A 165 -1.26 13.70 23.07
CA LYS A 165 -0.95 12.57 23.96
C LYS A 165 -0.49 13.03 25.34
N ALA A 166 0.39 14.01 25.41
CA ALA A 166 0.84 14.57 26.68
C ALA A 166 -0.29 15.25 27.45
N LYS A 167 -1.20 15.96 26.77
CA LYS A 167 -2.39 16.54 27.41
C LYS A 167 -3.36 15.48 27.93
N GLU A 168 -3.55 14.40 27.19
CA GLU A 168 -4.36 13.26 27.63
C GLU A 168 -3.73 12.57 28.84
N ALA A 169 -2.41 12.37 28.84
CA ALA A 169 -1.65 11.82 29.97
C ALA A 169 -1.73 12.72 31.23
N MET A 170 -1.55 14.04 31.08
CA MET A 170 -1.70 14.99 32.17
C MET A 170 -3.14 15.06 32.69
N ALA A 171 -4.15 14.99 31.82
CA ALA A 171 -5.54 14.94 32.25
C ALA A 171 -5.81 13.67 33.07
N ARG A 172 -5.24 12.55 32.65
CA ARG A 172 -5.33 11.27 33.37
C ARG A 172 -4.62 11.31 34.73
N GLU A 173 -3.45 11.93 34.80
CA GLU A 173 -2.72 12.16 36.06
C GLU A 173 -3.58 12.97 37.05
N VAL A 174 -4.20 14.05 36.57
CA VAL A 174 -5.08 14.91 37.37
C VAL A 174 -6.33 14.17 37.83
N GLU A 175 -6.94 13.35 36.97
CA GLU A 175 -8.08 12.49 37.35
C GLU A 175 -7.69 11.50 38.46
N LEU A 176 -6.53 10.86 38.35
CA LEU A 176 -6.05 9.91 39.35
C LEU A 176 -5.68 10.61 40.68
N MET A 177 -5.06 11.79 40.63
CA MET A 177 -4.81 12.61 41.82
C MET A 177 -6.12 13.02 42.51
N GLN A 178 -7.13 13.44 41.74
CA GLN A 178 -8.43 13.82 42.29
C GLN A 178 -9.14 12.61 42.92
N LYS A 179 -9.07 11.44 42.28
CA LYS A 179 -9.62 10.20 42.80
C LYS A 179 -8.94 9.77 44.11
N ASP A 180 -7.64 10.02 44.26
CA ASP A 180 -6.90 9.73 45.51
C ASP A 180 -7.41 10.56 46.68
N ILE A 181 -7.73 11.82 46.41
CA ILE A 181 -8.28 12.75 47.41
C ILE A 181 -9.69 12.32 47.84
N ASP A 182 -10.51 11.86 46.91
CA ASP A 182 -11.94 11.60 47.14
C ASP A 182 -12.24 10.17 47.65
N GLU A 183 -11.64 9.14 47.05
CA GLU A 183 -11.98 7.72 47.30
C GLU A 183 -10.77 6.84 47.68
N GLY A 184 -9.54 7.36 47.51
CA GLY A 184 -8.29 6.62 47.67
C GLY A 184 -7.94 5.79 46.42
N VAL A 185 -6.68 5.83 46.01
CA VAL A 185 -6.21 5.15 44.79
C VAL A 185 -5.74 3.72 45.09
N SER A 186 -6.00 2.80 44.16
CA SER A 186 -5.50 1.41 44.24
C SER A 186 -4.00 1.33 43.92
N ASP A 187 -3.28 0.33 44.46
CA ASP A 187 -1.82 0.18 44.26
C ASP A 187 -1.39 0.19 42.77
N GLY A 188 -2.23 -0.33 41.87
CA GLY A 188 -1.98 -0.32 40.42
C GLY A 188 -2.14 1.06 39.78
N GLU A 189 -3.12 1.84 40.22
CA GLU A 189 -3.37 3.21 39.76
C GLU A 189 -2.35 4.19 40.37
N LEU A 190 -1.81 3.90 41.56
CA LEU A 190 -0.71 4.66 42.16
C LEU A 190 0.57 4.50 41.33
N ALA A 191 0.86 3.28 40.86
CA ALA A 191 1.98 3.04 39.94
C ALA A 191 1.79 3.75 38.59
N GLU A 192 0.56 3.80 38.06
CA GLU A 192 0.21 4.57 36.85
C GLU A 192 0.47 6.07 37.07
N LEU A 193 0.10 6.62 38.23
CA LEU A 193 0.32 8.02 38.58
C LEU A 193 1.82 8.38 38.67
N VAL A 194 2.64 7.49 39.24
CA VAL A 194 4.11 7.66 39.26
C VAL A 194 4.69 7.62 37.85
N GLN A 195 4.18 6.77 36.96
CA GLN A 195 4.59 6.77 35.56
C GLN A 195 4.18 8.05 34.82
N LEU A 196 2.94 8.51 34.99
CA LEU A 196 2.44 9.71 34.33
C LEU A 196 3.17 10.98 34.77
N THR A 197 3.53 11.08 36.05
CA THR A 197 4.34 12.20 36.58
C THR A 197 5.75 12.20 35.97
N GLN A 198 6.39 11.04 35.83
CA GLN A 198 7.68 10.91 35.13
C GLN A 198 7.54 11.28 33.64
N GLU A 199 6.52 10.76 32.95
CA GLU A 199 6.24 11.09 31.55
C GLU A 199 5.99 12.59 31.34
N ARG A 200 5.39 13.27 32.32
CA ARG A 200 5.19 14.72 32.29
C ARG A 200 6.50 15.48 32.38
N GLU A 201 7.37 15.14 33.32
CA GLU A 201 8.69 15.79 33.46
C GLU A 201 9.56 15.56 32.21
N GLU A 202 9.53 14.34 31.66
CA GLU A 202 10.16 14.01 30.39
C GLU A 202 9.57 14.81 29.22
N PHE A 203 8.25 14.98 29.18
CA PHE A 203 7.61 15.78 28.15
C PHE A 203 7.94 17.28 28.26
N GLU A 204 7.97 17.84 29.47
CA GLU A 204 8.32 19.24 29.70
C GLU A 204 9.79 19.52 29.35
N SER A 205 10.71 18.63 29.72
CA SER A 205 12.12 18.75 29.34
C SER A 205 12.30 18.64 27.83
N TRP A 206 11.64 17.68 27.19
CA TRP A 206 11.62 17.53 25.74
C TRP A 206 11.04 18.77 25.02
N GLU A 207 9.94 19.36 25.51
CA GLU A 207 9.35 20.55 24.89
C GLU A 207 10.29 21.77 24.99
N ARG A 208 11.02 21.92 26.10
CA ARG A 208 12.04 22.97 26.26
C ARG A 208 13.21 22.77 25.30
N GLU A 209 13.66 21.54 25.09
CA GLU A 209 14.71 21.23 24.11
C GLU A 209 14.24 21.45 22.67
N GLU A 210 12.99 21.08 22.37
CA GLU A 210 12.43 21.25 21.03
C GLU A 210 12.24 22.72 20.66
N LEU A 211 11.80 23.55 21.61
CA LEU A 211 11.74 24.99 21.42
C LEU A 211 13.12 25.60 21.14
N LYS A 212 14.15 25.17 21.86
CA LYS A 212 15.53 25.59 21.58
C LYS A 212 15.99 25.17 20.19
N ARG A 213 15.70 23.94 19.77
CA ARG A 213 16.01 23.46 18.41
C ARG A 213 15.34 24.30 17.33
N ILE A 214 14.07 24.66 17.50
CA ILE A 214 13.35 25.52 16.55
C ILE A 214 13.98 26.91 16.49
N GLU A 215 14.29 27.51 17.64
CA GLU A 215 14.92 28.83 17.71
C GLU A 215 16.32 28.85 17.05
N GLU A 216 17.11 27.79 17.24
CA GLU A 216 18.41 27.62 16.57
C GLU A 216 18.25 27.49 15.05
N GLN A 217 17.30 26.67 14.59
CA GLN A 217 17.00 26.53 13.16
C GLN A 217 16.53 27.85 12.54
N GLU A 218 15.73 28.65 13.25
CA GLU A 218 15.31 29.98 12.79
C GLU A 218 16.50 30.94 12.69
N LYS A 219 17.42 30.92 13.67
CA LYS A 219 18.66 31.70 13.63
C LYS A 219 19.54 31.29 12.46
N GLU A 220 19.66 30.00 12.17
CA GLU A 220 20.41 29.50 11.01
C GLU A 220 19.75 29.92 9.69
N ARG A 221 18.42 29.76 9.56
CA ARG A 221 17.67 30.22 8.37
C ARG A 221 17.84 31.72 8.16
N ASN A 222 17.85 32.53 9.21
CA ASN A 222 18.05 33.97 9.11
C ASN A 222 19.49 34.34 8.71
N LYS A 223 20.52 33.64 9.25
CA LYS A 223 21.92 33.82 8.81
C LYS A 223 22.10 33.49 7.33
N ILE A 224 21.52 32.38 6.87
CA ILE A 224 21.58 31.96 5.47
C ILE A 224 20.90 32.98 4.55
N LYS A 225 19.73 33.53 4.95
CA LYS A 225 19.06 34.60 4.18
C LYS A 225 19.94 35.84 4.05
N MET A 226 20.52 36.30 5.17
CA MET A 226 21.41 37.46 5.17
C MET A 226 22.66 37.25 4.31
N GLU A 227 23.22 36.04 4.30
CA GLU A 227 24.37 35.70 3.44
C GLU A 227 23.98 35.66 1.96
N ARG A 228 22.84 35.03 1.62
CA ARG A 228 22.32 35.00 0.24
C ARG A 228 22.04 36.40 -0.30
N GLU A 229 21.45 37.29 0.49
CA GLU A 229 21.20 38.68 0.09
C GLU A 229 22.50 39.47 -0.13
N LYS A 230 23.53 39.23 0.68
CA LYS A 230 24.86 39.83 0.47
C LYS A 230 25.48 39.33 -0.83
N GLN A 231 25.46 38.02 -1.07
CA GLN A 231 25.98 37.42 -2.30
C GLN A 231 25.24 37.93 -3.54
N GLN A 232 23.93 38.10 -3.48
CA GLN A 232 23.15 38.69 -4.58
C GLN A 232 23.56 40.14 -4.87
N LYS A 233 23.69 40.98 -3.83
CA LYS A 233 24.14 42.37 -3.99
C LYS A 233 25.56 42.47 -4.56
N GLU A 234 26.46 41.59 -4.16
CA GLU A 234 27.81 41.54 -4.71
C GLU A 234 27.82 41.13 -6.20
N LYS A 235 27.03 40.11 -6.57
CA LYS A 235 26.86 39.69 -7.98
C LYS A 235 26.29 40.82 -8.84
N GLU A 236 25.25 41.51 -8.38
CA GLU A 236 24.65 42.64 -9.09
C GLU A 236 25.65 43.81 -9.26
N ALA A 237 26.44 44.10 -8.22
CA ALA A 237 27.48 45.13 -8.28
C ALA A 237 28.61 44.77 -9.25
N GLN A 238 28.99 43.49 -9.36
CA GLN A 238 29.98 43.00 -10.32
C GLN A 238 29.46 43.11 -11.77
N GLN A 239 28.21 42.69 -12.01
CA GLN A 239 27.57 42.83 -13.33
C GLN A 239 27.43 44.30 -13.75
N ALA A 240 27.07 45.19 -12.82
CA ALA A 240 26.98 46.63 -13.10
C ALA A 240 28.34 47.27 -13.45
N LYS A 241 29.44 46.73 -12.93
CA LYS A 241 30.80 47.15 -13.29
C LYS A 241 31.25 46.62 -14.65
N GLN A 242 30.84 45.40 -15.03
CA GLN A 242 31.16 44.83 -16.34
C GLN A 242 30.38 45.50 -17.49
N ARG A 243 29.22 46.10 -17.19
CA ARG A 243 28.38 46.82 -18.16
C ARG A 243 28.77 48.29 -18.38
N LYS A 244 29.71 48.83 -17.62
CA LYS A 244 30.21 50.22 -17.73
C LYS A 244 31.57 50.23 -18.41
#